data_AF-A0A920QB19-F1
#
_entry.id   AF-A0A920QB19-F1
#
_cell.length_a   1.000
_cell.length_b   1.000
_cell.length_c   1.000
_cell.angle_alpha   90.00
_cell.angle_beta   90.00
_cell.angle_gamma   90.00
#
_symmetry.space_group_name_H-M   'P 1'
#
loop_
_entity.id
_entity.type
_entity.pdbx_description
1 polymer ?
#
loop_
_entity_poly.entity_id
_entity_poly.type
_entity_poly.pdbx_seq_one_letter_code
_entity_poly.pdbx_strand_id
1 'polypeptide(L)'
;MGQEQLVGASPEMYVRIKEDRFETSPISGTVPVGNDPMETAERIKTLISSEKEESELTMCTDVDRNDMARICIPGSVRLIGRRLLERYSRLIHTVDHLEGILNNDRDAVDAILSHMWACTVTGSPKPAAMQTIENMENSPEDGTADVLDFCGLTVL
;
A
#
# COMPACT_ATOMS: atom_id res chain seq x y z
N MET A 1 -8.38 -26.50 14.08
CA MET A 1 -9.25 -26.77 12.93
C MET A 1 -9.86 -25.45 12.54
N GLY A 2 -9.39 -24.86 11.43
CA GLY A 2 -9.77 -23.54 10.96
C GLY A 2 -11.16 -23.53 10.32
N GLN A 3 -12.08 -22.82 10.95
CA GLN A 3 -13.42 -22.50 10.41
C GLN A 3 -13.47 -21.09 9.80
N GLU A 4 -12.35 -20.39 9.78
CA GLU A 4 -12.26 -19.03 9.28
C GLU A 4 -12.01 -19.05 7.77
N GLN A 5 -12.79 -18.23 7.06
CA GLN A 5 -12.67 -18.00 5.64
C GLN A 5 -12.47 -16.51 5.43
N LEU A 6 -11.34 -16.15 4.82
CA LEU A 6 -11.07 -14.79 4.39
C LEU A 6 -11.50 -14.62 2.93
N VAL A 7 -12.35 -13.64 2.69
CA VAL A 7 -12.74 -13.21 1.33
C VAL A 7 -12.53 -11.71 1.24
N GLY A 8 -11.50 -11.29 0.50
CA GLY A 8 -11.14 -9.89 0.31
C GLY A 8 -10.88 -9.57 -1.16
N ALA A 9 -11.09 -8.30 -1.52
CA ALA A 9 -10.67 -7.73 -2.78
C ALA A 9 -9.74 -6.56 -2.46
N SER A 10 -8.44 -6.84 -2.35
CA SER A 10 -7.45 -5.83 -1.99
C SER A 10 -7.32 -4.80 -3.12
N PRO A 11 -7.51 -3.49 -2.83
CA PRO A 11 -7.35 -2.44 -3.83
C PRO A 11 -5.87 -2.11 -4.09
N GLU A 12 -4.95 -2.57 -3.24
CA GLU A 12 -3.54 -2.20 -3.21
C GLU A 12 -2.64 -3.37 -3.59
N MET A 13 -1.66 -3.14 -4.47
CA MET A 13 -0.59 -4.12 -4.69
C MET A 13 0.46 -3.96 -3.60
N TYR A 14 0.31 -4.74 -2.54
CA TYR A 14 1.17 -4.66 -1.37
C TYR A 14 2.62 -5.08 -1.62
N VAL A 15 2.85 -6.30 -2.10
CA VAL A 15 4.17 -6.79 -2.50
C VAL A 15 4.00 -7.70 -3.70
N ARG A 16 4.80 -7.48 -4.74
CA ARG A 16 4.98 -8.42 -5.85
C ARG A 16 6.45 -8.69 -6.04
N ILE A 17 6.82 -9.97 -5.98
CA ILE A 17 8.16 -10.43 -6.36
C ILE A 17 8.05 -11.22 -7.65
N LYS A 18 8.77 -10.78 -8.68
CA LYS A 18 8.93 -11.54 -9.93
C LYS A 18 10.41 -11.66 -10.23
N GLU A 19 10.92 -12.89 -10.18
CA GLU A 19 12.37 -13.15 -10.19
C GLU A 19 13.05 -12.41 -9.03
N ASP A 20 13.92 -11.43 -9.32
CA ASP A 20 14.56 -10.55 -8.33
C ASP A 20 13.89 -9.18 -8.21
N ARG A 21 12.83 -8.90 -8.99
CA ARG A 21 12.16 -7.61 -8.98
C ARG A 21 11.13 -7.54 -7.88
N PHE A 22 11.32 -6.61 -6.95
CA PHE A 22 10.35 -6.24 -5.91
C PHE A 22 9.57 -5.00 -6.36
N GLU A 23 8.25 -5.11 -6.46
CA GLU A 23 7.32 -4.01 -6.68
C GLU A 23 6.33 -3.84 -5.52
N THR A 24 5.95 -2.59 -5.25
CA THR A 24 4.88 -2.19 -4.32
C THR A 24 4.20 -0.92 -4.87
N SER A 25 2.92 -0.74 -4.55
CA SER A 25 2.15 0.41 -5.03
C SER A 25 1.29 1.02 -3.93
N PRO A 26 1.86 1.91 -3.09
CA PRO A 26 1.08 2.59 -2.06
C PRO A 26 -0.02 3.43 -2.69
N ILE A 27 -1.17 3.45 -2.00
CA ILE A 27 -2.36 4.18 -2.42
C ILE A 27 -2.73 5.22 -1.37
N SER A 28 -3.13 6.41 -1.81
CA SER A 28 -3.77 7.41 -0.96
C SER A 28 -4.78 8.20 -1.77
N GLY A 29 -5.79 8.72 -1.09
CA GLY A 29 -6.90 9.45 -1.70
C GLY A 29 -7.81 8.57 -2.55
N THR A 30 -9.11 8.75 -2.36
CA THR A 30 -10.14 7.94 -3.02
C THR A 30 -11.30 8.82 -3.43
N VAL A 31 -11.75 8.69 -4.68
CA VAL A 31 -13.02 9.27 -5.12
C VAL A 31 -13.87 8.25 -5.87
N PRO A 32 -15.21 8.30 -5.73
CA PRO A 32 -16.09 7.44 -6.49
C PRO A 32 -16.16 7.89 -7.95
N VAL A 33 -16.29 6.92 -8.86
CA VAL A 33 -16.64 7.19 -10.27
C VAL A 33 -18.00 7.90 -10.30
N GLY A 34 -18.10 8.98 -11.08
CA GLY A 34 -19.32 9.78 -11.23
C GLY A 34 -20.39 9.05 -12.05
N ASN A 35 -21.62 9.57 -12.03
CA ASN A 35 -22.71 9.07 -12.87
C ASN A 35 -22.46 9.36 -14.35
N ASP A 36 -21.63 10.36 -14.64
CA ASP A 36 -21.20 10.74 -15.97
C ASP A 36 -19.70 11.14 -15.99
N PRO A 37 -19.10 11.29 -17.19
CA PRO A 37 -17.69 11.65 -17.31
C PRO A 37 -17.33 13.02 -16.73
N MET A 38 -18.25 13.99 -16.72
CA MET A 38 -18.00 15.33 -16.20
C MET A 38 -17.94 15.32 -14.68
N GLU A 39 -18.90 14.64 -14.03
CA GLU A 39 -18.89 14.45 -12.58
C GLU A 39 -17.62 13.68 -12.14
N THR A 40 -17.23 12.66 -12.90
CA THR A 40 -15.99 11.93 -12.64
C THR A 40 -14.77 12.84 -12.72
N ALA A 41 -14.69 13.71 -13.74
CA ALA A 41 -13.58 14.64 -13.91
C ALA A 41 -13.49 15.66 -12.76
N GLU A 42 -14.61 16.21 -12.28
CA GLU A 42 -14.61 17.14 -11.15
C GLU A 42 -14.18 16.46 -9.83
N ARG A 43 -14.58 15.21 -9.62
CA ARG A 43 -14.11 14.41 -8.47
C ARG A 43 -12.61 14.12 -8.55
N ILE A 44 -12.12 13.70 -9.71
CA ILE A 44 -10.68 13.51 -9.95
C ILE A 44 -9.93 14.82 -9.68
N LYS A 45 -10.44 15.94 -10.19
CA LYS A 45 -9.82 17.25 -9.99
C LYS A 45 -9.69 17.60 -8.51
N THR A 46 -10.74 17.35 -7.73
CA THR A 46 -10.72 17.54 -6.27
C THR A 46 -9.62 16.69 -5.64
N LEU A 47 -9.55 15.40 -6.01
CA LEU A 47 -8.55 14.46 -5.51
C LEU A 47 -7.11 14.92 -5.80
N ILE A 48 -6.79 15.24 -7.05
CA ILE A 48 -5.42 15.63 -7.44
C ILE A 48 -5.03 17.00 -6.88
N SER A 49 -5.99 17.86 -6.55
CA SER A 49 -5.74 19.18 -5.94
C SER A 49 -5.58 19.13 -4.41
N SER A 50 -5.82 17.99 -3.77
CA SER A 50 -5.73 17.87 -2.32
C SER A 50 -4.29 17.75 -1.84
N GLU A 51 -3.80 18.78 -1.14
CA GLU A 51 -2.48 18.79 -0.49
C GLU A 51 -2.37 17.71 0.61
N LYS A 52 -3.49 17.40 1.29
CA LYS A 52 -3.57 16.33 2.29
C LYS A 52 -3.26 14.98 1.65
N GLU A 53 -3.98 14.61 0.60
CA GLU A 53 -3.81 13.29 -0.04
C GLU A 53 -2.43 13.18 -0.71
N GLU A 54 -1.90 14.28 -1.25
CA GLU A 54 -0.52 14.31 -1.76
C GLU A 54 0.52 14.08 -0.66
N SER A 55 0.33 14.70 0.50
CA SER A 55 1.24 14.55 1.65
C SER A 55 1.18 13.15 2.23
N GLU A 56 -0.03 12.58 2.36
CA GLU A 56 -0.23 11.21 2.84
C GLU A 56 0.39 10.18 1.88
N LEU A 57 0.21 10.34 0.56
CA LEU A 57 0.85 9.44 -0.41
C LEU A 57 2.38 9.55 -0.36
N THR A 58 2.90 10.77 -0.24
CA THR A 58 4.35 11.00 -0.14
C THR A 58 4.93 10.31 1.10
N MET A 59 4.25 10.43 2.25
CA MET A 59 4.64 9.75 3.47
C MET A 59 4.66 8.23 3.30
N CYS A 60 3.61 7.64 2.70
CA CYS A 60 3.54 6.19 2.46
C CYS A 60 4.69 5.74 1.54
N THR A 61 4.91 6.48 0.46
CA THR A 61 6.00 6.22 -0.50
C THR A 61 7.36 6.25 0.17
N ASP A 62 7.62 7.22 1.06
CA ASP A 62 8.90 7.32 1.76
C ASP A 62 9.11 6.18 2.76
N VAL A 63 8.03 5.72 3.41
CA VAL A 63 8.06 4.54 4.28
C VAL A 63 8.37 3.28 3.49
N ASP A 64 7.68 3.07 2.36
CA ASP A 64 7.89 1.89 1.53
C ASP A 64 9.30 1.86 0.94
N ARG A 65 9.82 3.02 0.50
CA ARG A 65 11.22 3.14 0.06
C ARG A 65 12.22 2.77 1.14
N ASN A 66 11.98 3.18 2.39
CA ASN A 66 12.82 2.83 3.52
C ASN A 66 12.81 1.31 3.76
N ASP A 67 11.64 0.69 3.72
CA ASP A 67 11.52 -0.74 3.93
C ASP A 67 12.17 -1.54 2.80
N MET A 68 11.95 -1.15 1.54
CA MET A 68 12.65 -1.74 0.39
C MET A 68 14.17 -1.60 0.49
N ALA A 69 14.68 -0.43 0.93
CA ALA A 69 16.11 -0.17 1.02
C ALA A 69 16.86 -1.11 2.00
N ARG A 70 16.15 -1.76 2.94
CA ARG A 70 16.75 -2.72 3.87
C ARG A 70 17.09 -4.06 3.23
N ILE A 71 16.39 -4.43 2.17
CA ILE A 71 16.50 -5.76 1.55
C ILE A 71 16.78 -5.73 0.05
N CYS A 72 16.69 -4.57 -0.60
CA CYS A 72 17.06 -4.39 -2.00
C CYS A 72 18.53 -3.98 -2.15
N ILE A 73 19.08 -4.17 -3.35
CA ILE A 73 20.41 -3.69 -3.74
C ILE A 73 20.44 -2.16 -3.59
N PRO A 74 21.45 -1.58 -2.91
CA PRO A 74 21.57 -0.13 -2.77
C PRO A 74 21.51 0.60 -4.11
N GLY A 75 20.65 1.61 -4.21
CA GLY A 75 20.45 2.39 -5.43
C GLY A 75 19.50 1.75 -6.46
N SER A 76 19.01 0.53 -6.25
CA SER A 76 18.03 -0.11 -7.14
C SER A 76 16.60 0.38 -6.93
N VAL A 77 16.27 0.91 -5.74
CA VAL A 77 14.92 1.35 -5.37
C VAL A 77 14.54 2.66 -6.07
N ARG A 78 13.52 2.61 -6.91
CA ARG A 78 13.07 3.72 -7.77
C ARG A 78 11.57 3.91 -7.69
N LEU A 79 11.16 5.17 -7.71
CA LEU A 79 9.77 5.58 -7.95
C LEU A 79 9.58 5.70 -9.47
N ILE A 80 8.84 4.77 -10.06
CA ILE A 80 8.62 4.68 -11.51
C ILE A 80 7.31 5.36 -11.96
N GLY A 81 6.37 5.54 -11.04
CA GLY A 81 5.13 6.28 -11.26
C GLY A 81 4.79 7.07 -10.00
N ARG A 82 4.47 8.35 -10.16
CA ARG A 82 4.07 9.23 -9.05
C ARG A 82 2.69 9.80 -9.31
N ARG A 83 1.81 9.70 -8.32
CA ARG A 83 0.43 10.20 -8.28
C ARG A 83 -0.35 9.82 -9.54
N LEU A 84 -0.19 8.57 -9.99
CA LEU A 84 -0.96 8.04 -11.10
C LEU A 84 -2.41 7.84 -10.67
N LEU A 85 -3.34 8.16 -11.56
CA LEU A 85 -4.76 7.91 -11.33
C LEU A 85 -5.10 6.49 -11.78
N GLU A 86 -5.42 5.64 -10.83
CA GLU A 86 -5.88 4.28 -11.13
C GLU A 86 -7.37 4.15 -10.89
N ARG A 87 -8.08 3.70 -11.93
CA ARG A 87 -9.51 3.50 -11.91
C ARG A 87 -9.83 2.02 -11.70
N TYR A 88 -10.51 1.75 -10.60
CA TYR A 88 -11.12 0.47 -10.27
C TYR A 88 -12.60 0.47 -10.63
N SER A 89 -13.32 -0.60 -10.29
CA SER A 89 -14.71 -0.80 -10.71
C SER A 89 -15.66 0.35 -10.33
N ARG A 90 -15.46 0.96 -9.15
CA ARG A 90 -16.30 2.05 -8.63
C ARG A 90 -15.52 3.22 -8.05
N LEU A 91 -14.20 3.06 -7.86
CA LEU A 91 -13.35 4.01 -7.17
C LEU A 91 -12.16 4.39 -8.06
N ILE A 92 -11.61 5.57 -7.81
CA ILE A 92 -10.39 6.08 -8.42
C ILE A 92 -9.48 6.50 -7.28
N HIS A 93 -8.21 6.08 -7.35
CA HIS A 93 -7.21 6.40 -6.34
C HIS A 93 -5.99 7.07 -6.96
N THR A 94 -5.22 7.80 -6.14
CA THR A 94 -3.84 8.16 -6.51
C THR A 94 -2.88 7.10 -6.01
N VAL A 95 -2.00 6.67 -6.90
CA VAL A 95 -1.10 5.53 -6.70
C VAL A 95 0.32 5.92 -7.08
N ASP A 96 1.27 5.58 -6.22
CA ASP A 96 2.70 5.62 -6.53
C ASP A 96 3.15 4.18 -6.86
N HIS A 97 4.11 4.05 -7.77
CA HIS A 97 4.68 2.75 -8.16
C HIS A 97 6.16 2.73 -7.86
N LEU A 98 6.55 1.81 -6.98
CA LEU A 98 7.93 1.61 -6.57
C LEU A 98 8.44 0.27 -7.11
N GLU A 99 9.70 0.26 -7.53
CA GLU A 99 10.39 -0.97 -7.89
C GLU A 99 11.80 -0.99 -7.28
N GLY A 100 12.32 -2.18 -7.02
CA GLY A 100 13.67 -2.42 -6.56
C GLY A 100 14.15 -3.80 -6.97
N ILE A 101 15.45 -4.04 -6.82
CA ILE A 101 16.05 -5.35 -7.06
C ILE A 101 16.38 -5.94 -5.70
N LEU A 102 15.80 -7.09 -5.39
CA LEU A 102 16.03 -7.81 -4.14
C LEU A 102 17.51 -8.24 -4.05
N ASN A 103 18.10 -8.18 -2.85
CA ASN A 103 19.45 -8.71 -2.68
C ASN A 103 19.49 -10.23 -2.88
N ASN A 104 20.62 -10.74 -3.38
CA ASN A 104 20.79 -12.17 -3.68
C ASN A 104 20.69 -13.10 -2.46
N ASP A 105 20.77 -12.56 -1.24
CA ASP A 105 20.62 -13.27 0.03
C ASP A 105 19.21 -13.15 0.64
N ARG A 106 18.25 -12.61 -0.12
CA ARG A 106 16.86 -12.36 0.32
C ARG A 106 15.86 -13.05 -0.58
N ASP A 107 14.69 -13.34 -0.04
CA ASP A 107 13.58 -13.95 -0.78
C ASP A 107 12.26 -13.19 -0.64
N ALA A 108 11.18 -13.76 -1.19
CA ALA A 108 9.85 -13.15 -1.13
C ALA A 108 9.27 -13.09 0.29
N VAL A 109 9.68 -13.98 1.19
CA VAL A 109 9.26 -13.94 2.60
C VAL A 109 9.93 -12.77 3.30
N ASP A 110 11.23 -12.55 3.08
CA ASP A 110 11.93 -11.35 3.56
C ASP A 110 11.24 -10.07 3.06
N ALA A 111 10.79 -10.06 1.80
CA ALA A 111 10.06 -8.93 1.22
C ALA A 111 8.77 -8.63 1.97
N ILE A 112 7.92 -9.63 2.16
CA ILE A 112 6.66 -9.49 2.92
C ILE A 112 6.95 -8.99 4.33
N LEU A 113 7.90 -9.62 5.04
CA LEU A 113 8.25 -9.27 6.42
C LEU A 113 8.81 -7.85 6.55
N SER A 114 9.64 -7.42 5.59
CA SER A 114 10.21 -6.07 5.58
C SER A 114 9.15 -4.99 5.40
N HIS A 115 8.09 -5.30 4.65
CA HIS A 115 7.03 -4.36 4.33
C HIS A 115 5.89 -4.38 5.33
N MET A 116 5.89 -5.32 6.30
CA MET A 116 4.82 -5.49 7.29
C MET A 116 4.40 -4.16 7.92
N TRP A 117 3.11 -4.09 8.25
CA TRP A 117 2.45 -2.88 8.74
C TRP A 117 2.45 -1.80 7.68
N ALA A 118 1.68 -2.03 6.60
CA ALA A 118 1.54 -1.09 5.50
C ALA A 118 1.18 0.29 6.03
N CYS A 119 1.89 1.33 5.57
CA CYS A 119 1.70 2.69 6.08
C CYS A 119 0.27 3.19 5.83
N THR A 120 -0.38 2.70 4.77
CA THR A 120 -1.77 2.99 4.40
C THR A 120 -2.80 2.49 5.42
N VAL A 121 -2.45 1.48 6.22
CA VAL A 121 -3.30 0.92 7.27
C VAL A 121 -2.89 1.44 8.65
N THR A 122 -1.60 1.40 8.96
CA THR A 122 -1.12 1.67 10.32
C THR A 122 -0.72 3.11 10.56
N GLY A 123 -0.33 3.86 9.51
CA GLY A 123 0.29 5.17 9.63
C GLY A 123 1.82 5.11 9.85
N SER A 124 2.42 6.26 10.15
CA SER A 124 3.88 6.42 10.32
C SER A 124 4.21 7.42 11.44
N PRO A 125 5.30 7.23 12.21
CA PRO A 125 6.23 6.10 12.19
C PRO A 125 5.60 4.79 12.69
N LYS A 126 5.81 3.67 11.96
CA LYS A 126 5.11 2.39 12.19
C LYS A 126 5.03 1.94 13.67
N PRO A 127 6.14 1.93 14.46
CA PRO A 127 6.07 1.45 15.84
C PRO A 127 5.21 2.34 16.74
N ALA A 128 5.28 3.65 16.55
CA ALA A 128 4.49 4.60 17.35
C ALA A 128 3.01 4.55 16.96
N ALA A 129 2.74 4.38 15.66
CA ALA A 129 1.38 4.27 15.14
C ALA A 129 0.69 2.99 15.64
N MET A 130 1.38 1.84 15.57
CA MET A 130 0.90 0.58 16.15
C MET A 130 0.62 0.70 17.66
N GLN A 131 1.52 1.33 18.41
CA GLN A 131 1.29 1.54 19.85
C GLN A 131 0.06 2.41 20.12
N THR A 132 -0.19 3.40 19.25
CA THR A 132 -1.35 4.28 19.35
C THR A 132 -2.64 3.52 19.06
N ILE A 133 -2.66 2.69 18.02
CA ILE A 133 -3.79 1.83 17.66
C ILE A 133 -4.12 0.89 18.83
N GLU A 134 -3.12 0.17 19.36
CA GLU A 134 -3.29 -0.74 20.49
C GLU A 134 -3.87 -0.05 21.74
N ASN A 135 -3.51 1.20 21.98
CA ASN A 135 -4.01 1.98 23.10
C ASN A 135 -5.44 2.52 22.89
N MET A 136 -5.87 2.67 21.64
CA MET A 136 -7.16 3.30 21.29
C MET A 136 -8.26 2.27 20.99
N GLU A 137 -7.90 1.09 20.51
CA GLU A 137 -8.85 0.07 20.12
C GLU A 137 -9.19 -0.86 21.29
N ASN A 138 -10.50 -1.05 21.53
CA ASN A 138 -11.01 -1.79 22.70
C ASN A 138 -11.15 -3.30 22.45
N SER A 139 -10.62 -3.80 21.34
CA SER A 139 -10.67 -5.21 20.93
C SER A 139 -9.35 -5.51 20.20
N PRO A 140 -8.74 -6.69 20.40
CA PRO A 140 -7.73 -7.15 19.46
C PRO A 140 -8.38 -7.15 18.07
N GLU A 141 -7.67 -6.70 17.05
CA GLU A 141 -8.10 -6.80 15.66
C GLU A 141 -8.19 -8.30 15.31
N ASP A 142 -9.32 -8.94 15.60
CA ASP A 142 -9.62 -10.30 15.14
C ASP A 142 -9.71 -10.23 13.59
N GLY A 143 -8.58 -10.52 12.94
CA GLY A 143 -8.41 -10.66 11.49
C GLY A 143 -8.24 -9.34 10.71
N THR A 144 -9.05 -8.32 10.97
CA THR A 144 -9.30 -7.26 9.96
C THR A 144 -8.09 -6.37 9.57
N ALA A 145 -7.03 -6.30 10.39
CA ALA A 145 -5.80 -5.57 10.06
C ALA A 145 -4.52 -6.41 10.21
N ASP A 146 -4.64 -7.74 10.30
CA ASP A 146 -3.48 -8.57 10.00
C ASP A 146 -3.08 -8.26 8.55
N VAL A 147 -1.82 -7.92 8.34
CA VAL A 147 -1.27 -7.62 7.02
C VAL A 147 -1.57 -8.75 6.03
N LEU A 148 -1.72 -9.98 6.55
CA LEU A 148 -2.12 -11.18 5.81
C LEU A 148 -3.62 -11.21 5.44
N ASP A 149 -4.49 -10.52 6.17
CA ASP A 149 -5.95 -10.45 5.94
C ASP A 149 -6.32 -9.35 4.93
N PHE A 150 -5.59 -8.23 4.93
CA PHE A 150 -5.74 -7.15 3.94
C PHE A 150 -5.00 -7.44 2.61
N CYS A 151 -3.93 -8.24 2.68
CA CYS A 151 -3.26 -8.77 1.51
C CYS A 151 -3.97 -10.03 1.05
N GLY A 152 -4.91 -9.88 0.12
CA GLY A 152 -5.14 -10.96 -0.84
C GLY A 152 -3.80 -11.27 -1.51
N LEU A 153 -3.07 -12.28 -1.00
CA LEU A 153 -1.77 -12.72 -1.50
C LEU A 153 -1.92 -13.00 -2.99
N THR A 154 -1.60 -12.02 -3.82
CA THR A 154 -1.33 -12.26 -5.24
C THR A 154 0.15 -12.59 -5.32
N VAL A 155 0.49 -13.81 -4.88
CA VAL A 155 1.72 -14.45 -5.31
C VAL A 155 1.42 -14.98 -6.71
N LEU A 156 1.88 -14.25 -7.73
CA LEU A 156 2.02 -14.75 -9.09
C LEU A 156 3.46 -15.11 -9.34
#